data_AF-A0A316F043-F1
#
_entry.id   AF-A0A316F043-F1
#
_cell.length_a   1.000
_cell.length_b   1.000
_cell.length_c   1.000
_cell.angle_alpha   90.00
_cell.angle_beta   90.00
_cell.angle_gamma   90.00
#
_symmetry.space_group_name_H-M   'P 1'
#
loop_
_entity.id
_entity.type
_entity.pdbx_description
1 polymer ?
#
loop_
_entity_poly.entity_id
_entity_poly.type
_entity_poly.pdbx_seq_one_letter_code
_entity_poly.pdbx_strand_id
1 'polypeptide(L)'
;MNRIPTQEGENVALGMALTVLQVLTYMSFVAACCFAPAFIKGQTLTHGIPMSFAMGLGVIALGVILTIVYVAVTNRAEGDK
;
A
#
# COMPACT_ATOMS: atom_id res chain seq x y z
N MET A 1 -0.78 -14.00 37.47
CA MET A 1 -1.15 -12.65 36.97
C MET A 1 -0.45 -12.46 35.62
N ASN A 2 -1.17 -12.74 34.54
CA ASN A 2 -0.63 -12.70 33.18
C ASN A 2 -0.40 -11.24 32.81
N ARG A 3 0.86 -10.79 32.71
CA ARG A 3 1.16 -9.43 32.23
C ARG A 3 0.81 -9.38 30.75
N ILE A 4 -0.28 -8.71 30.41
CA ILE A 4 -0.54 -8.29 29.03
C ILE A 4 0.59 -7.30 28.72
N PRO A 5 1.48 -7.57 27.75
CA PRO A 5 2.49 -6.60 27.38
C PRO A 5 1.76 -5.39 26.81
N THR A 6 1.78 -4.29 27.53
CA THR A 6 1.38 -2.98 27.02
C THR A 6 2.38 -2.62 25.93
N GLN A 7 1.98 -2.68 24.66
CA GLN A 7 2.75 -2.21 23.50
C GLN A 7 2.97 -0.69 23.60
N GLU A 8 3.87 -0.23 24.47
CA GLU A 8 4.26 1.18 24.60
C GLU A 8 5.21 1.65 23.47
N GLY A 9 5.20 0.98 22.32
CA GLY A 9 6.14 1.25 21.22
C GLY A 9 5.54 1.22 19.82
N GLU A 10 4.27 0.84 19.66
CA GLU A 10 3.68 0.75 18.32
C GLU A 10 3.38 2.15 17.77
N ASN A 11 3.97 2.46 16.61
CA ASN A 11 3.71 3.72 15.89
C ASN A 11 2.35 3.64 15.17
N VAL A 12 1.27 3.58 15.95
CA VAL A 12 -0.11 3.47 15.45
C VAL A 12 -0.46 4.59 14.46
N ALA A 13 0.04 5.81 14.70
CA ALA A 13 -0.13 6.93 13.79
C ALA A 13 0.53 6.72 12.42
N LEU A 14 1.72 6.10 12.39
CA LEU A 14 2.43 5.76 11.15
C LEU A 14 1.66 4.67 10.39
N GLY A 15 1.24 3.61 11.08
CA GLY A 15 0.43 2.55 10.50
C GLY A 15 -0.86 3.08 9.87
N MET A 16 -1.57 3.98 10.57
CA MET A 16 -2.75 4.65 10.03
C MET A 16 -2.45 5.48 8.78
N ALA A 17 -1.37 6.29 8.80
CA ALA A 17 -1.01 7.12 7.65
C ALA A 17 -0.70 6.28 6.40
N LEU A 18 0.09 5.20 6.56
CA LEU A 18 0.42 4.28 5.46
C LEU A 18 -0.84 3.55 4.94
N THR A 19 -1.75 3.16 5.84
CA THR A 19 -3.02 2.54 5.46
C THR A 19 -3.89 3.49 4.65
N VAL A 20 -4.02 4.75 5.07
CA VAL A 20 -4.77 5.77 4.34
C VAL A 20 -4.18 5.97 2.95
N LEU A 21 -2.85 6.03 2.83
CA LEU A 21 -2.18 6.14 1.53
C LEU A 21 -2.49 4.95 0.60
N GLN A 22 -2.48 3.73 1.14
CA GLN A 22 -2.82 2.53 0.38
C GLN A 22 -4.28 2.54 -0.08
N VAL A 23 -5.21 2.96 0.80
CA VAL A 23 -6.64 3.07 0.48
C VAL A 23 -6.87 4.11 -0.62
N LEU A 24 -6.26 5.28 -0.52
CA LEU A 24 -6.37 6.33 -1.55
C LEU A 24 -5.85 5.85 -2.91
N THR A 25 -4.73 5.13 -2.91
CA THR A 25 -4.15 4.58 -4.14
C THR A 25 -5.05 3.52 -4.76
N TYR A 26 -5.60 2.61 -3.95
CA TYR A 26 -6.54 1.59 -4.40
C TYR A 26 -7.84 2.21 -4.95
N MET A 27 -8.42 3.18 -4.24
CA MET A 27 -9.62 3.88 -4.71
C MET A 27 -9.37 4.67 -6.00
N SER A 28 -8.18 5.27 -6.15
CA SER A 28 -7.79 5.94 -7.41
C SER A 28 -7.68 4.95 -8.57
N PHE A 29 -7.15 3.76 -8.33
CA PHE A 29 -7.11 2.68 -9.33
C PHE A 29 -8.52 2.22 -9.72
N VAL A 30 -9.41 2.02 -8.75
CA VAL A 30 -10.83 1.68 -9.01
C VAL A 30 -11.49 2.78 -9.83
N ALA A 31 -11.28 4.04 -9.46
CA ALA A 31 -11.84 5.18 -10.17
C ALA A 31 -11.33 5.26 -11.62
N ALA A 32 -10.03 5.04 -11.86
CA ALA A 32 -9.45 5.00 -13.19
C ALA A 32 -10.05 3.86 -14.04
N CYS A 33 -10.27 2.68 -13.45
CA CYS A 33 -10.88 1.55 -14.15
C CYS A 33 -12.36 1.78 -14.49
N CYS A 34 -13.13 2.37 -13.57
CA CYS A 34 -14.58 2.50 -13.72
C CYS A 34 -15.01 3.76 -14.47
N PHE A 35 -14.34 4.89 -14.24
CA PHE A 35 -14.77 6.20 -14.77
C PHE A 35 -13.91 6.72 -15.92
N ALA A 36 -12.71 6.16 -16.14
CA ALA A 36 -11.85 6.51 -17.26
C ALA A 36 -11.52 5.30 -18.17
N PRO A 37 -12.53 4.55 -18.68
CA PRO A 37 -12.29 3.37 -19.50
C PRO A 37 -11.54 3.67 -20.80
N ALA A 38 -11.60 4.92 -21.30
CA ALA A 38 -10.83 5.38 -22.45
C ALA A 38 -9.31 5.35 -22.21
N PHE A 39 -8.87 5.56 -20.96
CA PHE A 39 -7.46 5.48 -20.57
C PHE A 39 -6.95 4.03 -20.58
N ILE A 40 -7.85 3.06 -20.30
CA ILE A 40 -7.52 1.64 -20.14
C ILE A 40 -7.70 0.86 -21.45
N LYS A 41 -8.74 1.15 -22.25
CA LYS A 41 -9.13 0.34 -23.43
C LYS A 41 -8.15 0.36 -24.59
N GLY A 42 -7.30 1.38 -24.69
CA GLY A 42 -6.34 1.55 -25.80
C GLY A 42 -4.88 1.31 -25.42
N GLN A 43 -4.57 1.15 -24.14
CA GLN A 43 -3.20 1.02 -23.65
C GLN A 43 -2.93 -0.44 -23.31
N THR A 44 -2.23 -1.11 -24.21
CA THR A 44 -1.56 -2.38 -23.91
C THR A 44 -0.09 -2.09 -23.71
N LEU A 45 0.49 -2.67 -22.66
CA LEU A 45 1.94 -2.77 -22.54
C LEU A 45 2.46 -3.72 -23.63
N THR A 46 3.78 -3.65 -23.88
CA THR A 46 4.48 -4.56 -24.77
C THR A 46 4.03 -6.00 -24.48
N HIS A 47 3.61 -6.74 -25.51
CA HIS A 47 3.05 -8.11 -25.45
C HIS A 47 1.54 -8.23 -25.15
N GLY A 48 0.75 -7.15 -25.27
CA GLY A 48 -0.71 -7.25 -25.20
C GLY A 48 -1.28 -7.33 -23.77
N ILE A 49 -0.47 -7.03 -22.77
CA ILE A 49 -0.90 -6.98 -21.37
C ILE A 49 -1.75 -5.73 -21.17
N PRO A 50 -3.00 -5.84 -20.66
CA PRO A 50 -3.83 -4.68 -20.38
C PRO A 50 -3.17 -3.74 -19.37
N MET A 51 -3.21 -2.43 -19.59
CA MET A 51 -2.65 -1.46 -18.65
C MET A 51 -3.27 -1.57 -17.25
N SER A 52 -4.56 -1.94 -17.17
CA SER A 52 -5.25 -2.20 -15.89
C SER A 52 -4.59 -3.29 -15.06
N PHE A 53 -4.05 -4.33 -15.69
CA PHE A 53 -3.34 -5.40 -15.01
C PHE A 53 -2.04 -4.89 -14.39
N ALA A 54 -1.25 -4.12 -15.15
CA ALA A 54 -0.02 -3.52 -14.65
C ALA A 54 -0.27 -2.49 -13.55
N MET A 55 -1.31 -1.67 -13.67
CA MET A 55 -1.72 -0.74 -12.61
C MET A 55 -2.13 -1.49 -11.34
N GLY A 56 -2.90 -2.57 -11.46
CA GLY A 56 -3.27 -3.42 -10.31
C GLY A 56 -2.04 -4.03 -9.62
N LEU A 57 -1.08 -4.54 -10.40
CA LEU A 57 0.23 -4.98 -9.88
C LEU A 57 0.98 -3.86 -9.17
N GLY A 58 0.93 -2.64 -9.69
CA GLY A 58 1.50 -1.46 -9.06
C GLY A 58 0.90 -1.16 -7.68
N VAL A 59 -0.43 -1.27 -7.54
CA VAL A 59 -1.11 -1.09 -6.24
C VAL A 59 -0.68 -2.14 -5.22
N ILE A 60 -0.52 -3.40 -5.66
CA ILE A 60 -0.04 -4.50 -4.81
C ILE A 60 1.41 -4.24 -4.39
N ALA A 61 2.28 -3.91 -5.34
CA ALA A 61 3.68 -3.62 -5.10
C ALA A 61 3.86 -2.44 -4.11
N LEU A 62 3.04 -1.38 -4.25
CA LEU A 62 3.02 -0.28 -3.31
C LEU A 62 2.66 -0.76 -1.90
N GLY A 63 1.63 -1.58 -1.74
CA GLY A 63 1.23 -2.12 -0.44
C GLY A 63 2.35 -2.93 0.24
N VAL A 64 3.08 -3.73 -0.54
CA VAL A 64 4.27 -4.46 -0.06
C VAL A 64 5.36 -3.48 0.39
N ILE A 65 5.66 -2.45 -0.41
CA ILE A 65 6.66 -1.42 -0.05
C ILE A 65 6.27 -0.69 1.24
N LEU A 66 5.02 -0.25 1.37
CA LEU A 66 4.55 0.44 2.57
C LEU A 66 4.65 -0.47 3.82
N THR A 67 4.38 -1.76 3.66
CA THR A 67 4.55 -2.74 4.75
C THR A 67 6.02 -2.88 5.15
N ILE A 68 6.93 -3.00 4.18
CA ILE A 68 8.37 -3.06 4.44
C ILE A 68 8.84 -1.79 5.15
N VAL A 69 8.40 -0.61 4.70
CA VAL A 69 8.72 0.68 5.33
C VAL A 69 8.22 0.72 6.77
N TYR A 70 6.98 0.31 7.02
CA TYR A 70 6.42 0.24 8.38
C TYR A 70 7.28 -0.65 9.28
N VAL A 71 7.58 -1.88 8.86
CA VAL A 71 8.38 -2.83 9.64
C VAL A 71 9.80 -2.29 9.87
N ALA A 72 10.44 -1.73 8.85
CA ALA A 72 11.79 -1.19 8.98
C ALA A 72 11.84 0.01 9.94
N VAL A 73 10.85 0.91 9.90
CA VAL A 73 10.79 2.07 10.80
C VAL A 73 10.48 1.63 12.22
N THR A 74 9.50 0.73 12.41
CA THR A 74 9.13 0.21 13.73
C THR A 74 10.30 -0.54 14.38
N ASN A 75 10.98 -1.43 13.64
CA ASN A 75 12.14 -2.17 14.16
C ASN A 75 13.31 -1.24 14.51
N ARG A 76 13.53 -0.16 13.73
CA ARG A 76 14.57 0.83 14.09
C ARG A 76 14.21 1.61 15.35
N ALA A 77 12.94 1.96 15.54
CA ALA A 77 12.49 2.67 16.74
C ALA A 77 12.54 1.79 18.00
N GLU A 78 12.46 0.47 17.86
CA GLU A 78 12.62 -0.49 18.96
C GLU A 78 14.09 -0.79 19.28
N GLY A 79 14.97 -0.86 18.27
CA GLY A 79 16.41 -1.11 18.46
C GLY A 79 17.22 0.09 18.97
N ASP A 80 16.65 1.29 18.98
CA ASP A 80 17.26 2.53 19.47
C ASP A 80 16.84 2.85 20.93
N LYS A 81 16.01 2.01 21.56
CA LYS A 81 15.63 2.07 22.98
C LYS A 81 16.42 1.05 23.80
#